data_AF-A0A418RIT3-F1
#
_entry.id   AF-A0A418RIT3-F1
#
_cell.length_a   1.000
_cell.length_b   1.000
_cell.length_c   1.000
_cell.angle_alpha   90.00
_cell.angle_beta   90.00
_cell.angle_gamma   90.00
#
_symmetry.space_group_name_H-M   'P 1'
#
loop_
_entity.id
_entity.type
_entity.pdbx_description
1 polymer ?
#
loop_
_entity_poly.entity_id
_entity_poly.type
_entity_poly.pdbx_seq_one_letter_code
_entity_poly.pdbx_strand_id
1 'polypeptide(L)' 'MAVCCDLFSRQVDGWSINDHMRTSLCIHALQMAFWRRKPDPGLLHHYDRGSQYASKEYREHLGIIEDATKYESER' A
#
# COMPACT_ATOMS: atom_id res chain seq x y z
N MET A 1 -1.84 -3.68 -13.84
CA MET A 1 -1.60 -2.36 -13.23
C MET A 1 -2.20 -2.34 -11.83
N ALA A 2 -1.58 -1.63 -10.89
CA ALA A 2 -2.13 -1.31 -9.59
C ALA A 2 -1.88 0.18 -9.30
N VAL A 3 -2.80 0.83 -8.60
CA VAL A 3 -2.75 2.27 -8.28
C VAL A 3 -3.21 2.47 -6.84
N CYS A 4 -2.49 3.29 -6.08
CA CYS A 4 -2.84 3.74 -4.73
C CYS A 4 -3.11 5.24 -4.79
N CYS A 5 -4.28 5.64 -4.30
CA CYS A 5 -4.72 7.04 -4.30
C CYS A 5 -5.08 7.47 -2.88
N ASP A 6 -4.73 8.70 -2.54
CA ASP A 6 -5.25 9.38 -1.36
C ASP A 6 -6.68 9.85 -1.64
N LEU A 7 -7.63 9.37 -0.82
CA LEU A 7 -9.06 9.60 -1.04
C LEU A 7 -9.48 11.06 -0.82
N PHE A 8 -8.76 11.80 0.02
CA PHE A 8 -9.07 13.19 0.34
C PHE A 8 -8.60 14.13 -0.79
N SER A 9 -7.34 14.02 -1.15
CA SER A 9 -6.67 14.89 -2.12
C SER A 9 -6.81 14.42 -3.58
N ARG A 10 -7.24 13.18 -3.80
CA ARG A 10 -7.29 12.50 -5.11
C ARG A 10 -5.93 12.35 -5.78
N GLN A 11 -4.83 12.52 -5.03
CA GLN A 11 -3.49 12.32 -5.56
C GLN A 11 -3.21 10.83 -5.77
N VAL A 12 -2.48 10.52 -6.86
CA VAL A 12 -1.96 9.18 -7.12
C VAL A 12 -0.60 9.06 -6.46
N ASP A 13 -0.58 8.48 -5.27
CA ASP A 13 0.64 8.38 -4.46
C ASP A 13 1.49 7.19 -4.84
N GLY A 14 0.91 6.14 -5.42
CA GLY A 14 1.63 4.95 -5.84
C GLY A 14 1.03 4.29 -7.06
N TRP A 15 1.86 3.68 -7.90
CA TRP A 15 1.40 2.92 -9.06
C TRP A 15 2.44 1.92 -9.51
N SER A 16 2.00 0.84 -10.14
CA SER A 16 2.88 -0.13 -10.78
C SER A 16 2.17 -0.79 -11.96
N ILE A 17 2.91 -1.04 -13.04
CA ILE A 17 2.38 -1.66 -14.25
C ILE A 17 3.32 -2.75 -14.75
N ASN A 18 2.73 -3.81 -15.28
CA ASN A 18 3.42 -4.89 -15.95
C ASN A 18 2.43 -5.56 -16.93
N ASP A 19 2.95 -6.40 -17.81
CA ASP A 19 2.21 -7.12 -18.87
C ASP A 19 1.24 -8.18 -18.32
N HIS A 20 1.46 -8.66 -17.10
CA HIS A 20 0.61 -9.62 -16.40
C HIS A 20 0.20 -9.13 -15.02
N MET A 21 -0.99 -9.55 -14.57
CA MET A 21 -1.47 -9.26 -13.22
C MET A 21 -0.72 -10.10 -12.19
N ARG A 22 -0.03 -9.44 -11.24
CA ARG A 22 0.77 -10.06 -10.19
C ARG A 22 0.57 -9.33 -8.87
N THR A 23 0.68 -10.06 -7.76
CA THR A 23 0.67 -9.48 -6.40
C THR A 23 1.73 -8.40 -6.22
N SER A 24 2.91 -8.59 -6.82
CA SER A 24 4.00 -7.61 -6.74
C SER A 24 3.63 -6.22 -7.26
N LEU A 25 2.68 -6.10 -8.19
CA LEU A 25 2.18 -4.80 -8.63
C LEU A 25 1.50 -4.04 -7.48
N CYS A 26 0.65 -4.72 -6.72
CA CYS A 26 -0.06 -4.16 -5.57
C CYS A 26 0.93 -3.79 -4.46
N ILE A 27 1.94 -4.62 -4.21
CA ILE A 27 2.99 -4.37 -3.22
C ILE A 27 3.81 -3.13 -3.61
N HIS A 28 4.27 -3.04 -4.86
CA HIS A 28 5.07 -1.90 -5.30
C HIS A 28 4.28 -0.59 -5.25
N ALA A 29 3.01 -0.60 -5.68
CA ALA A 29 2.15 0.59 -5.59
C ALA A 29 1.95 1.04 -4.13
N LEU A 30 1.72 0.09 -3.21
CA LEU A 30 1.57 0.36 -1.78
C LEU A 30 2.85 0.94 -1.17
N GLN A 31 4.00 0.31 -1.45
CA GLN A 31 5.30 0.79 -0.95
C GLN A 31 5.61 2.20 -1.45
N MET A 32 5.36 2.48 -2.74
CA MET A 32 5.54 3.81 -3.30
C MET A 32 4.68 4.85 -2.58
N ALA A 33 3.39 4.55 -2.36
CA ALA A 33 2.48 5.45 -1.66
C ALA A 33 2.94 5.71 -0.22
N PHE A 34 3.32 4.66 0.50
CA PHE A 34 3.84 4.76 1.85
C PHE A 34 5.07 5.67 1.93
N TRP A 35 6.10 5.42 1.10
CA TRP A 35 7.34 6.21 1.16
C TRP A 35 7.17 7.67 0.76
N ARG A 36 6.21 7.97 -0.11
CA ARG A 36 5.91 9.35 -0.54
C ARG A 36 5.11 10.13 0.48
N ARG A 37 4.15 9.48 1.14
CA ARG A 37 3.23 10.15 2.08
C ARG A 37 3.70 10.09 3.53
N LYS A 38 4.43 9.03 3.91
CA LYS A 38 4.85 8.73 5.30
C LYS A 38 3.72 8.99 6.30
N PRO A 39 2.60 8.27 6.16
CA PRO A 39 1.41 8.58 6.92
C PRO A 39 1.60 8.28 8.41
N ASP A 40 0.97 9.09 9.25
CA ASP A 40 0.88 8.84 10.68
C ASP A 40 0.09 7.53 10.98
N PRO A 41 0.30 6.92 12.15
CA PRO A 41 -0.48 5.76 12.56
C PRO A 41 -1.98 6.06 12.58
N GLY A 42 -2.77 5.03 12.26
CA GLY A 42 -4.23 5.13 12.20
C GLY A 42 -4.79 5.41 10.80
N LEU A 43 -3.94 5.58 9.78
CA LEU A 43 -4.40 5.62 8.39
C LEU A 43 -5.10 4.30 8.01
N LEU A 44 -6.30 4.42 7.42
CA LEU A 44 -7.04 3.28 6.89
C LEU A 44 -6.64 3.03 5.44
N HIS A 45 -6.01 1.87 5.19
CA HIS A 45 -5.72 1.40 3.84
C HIS A 45 -6.87 0.54 3.31
N HIS A 46 -7.60 1.04 2.31
CA HIS A 46 -8.64 0.29 1.64
C HIS A 46 -8.09 -0.43 0.40
N TYR A 47 -8.37 -1.73 0.29
CA TYR A 47 -7.96 -2.54 -0.85
C TYR A 47 -9.10 -3.49 -1.27
N ASP A 48 -9.13 -3.83 -2.55
CA ASP A 48 -10.16 -4.69 -3.12
C ASP A 48 -10.02 -6.15 -2.65
N ARG A 49 -11.09 -6.94 -2.80
CA ARG A 49 -11.09 -8.37 -2.45
C ARG A 49 -10.49 -9.29 -3.52
N GLY A 50 -9.66 -8.75 -4.41
CA GLY A 50 -8.97 -9.52 -5.45
C GLY A 50 -7.96 -10.51 -4.86
N SER A 51 -7.65 -11.58 -5.60
CA SER A 51 -6.72 -12.63 -5.13
C SER A 51 -5.31 -12.11 -4.86
N GLN A 52 -4.88 -11.06 -5.55
CA GLN A 52 -3.61 -10.38 -5.33
C GLN A 52 -3.55 -9.75 -3.94
N TYR A 53 -4.64 -9.10 -3.52
CA TYR A 53 -4.75 -8.44 -2.22
C TYR A 53 -5.03 -9.43 -1.07
N ALA A 54 -5.72 -10.52 -1.35
CA ALA A 54 -5.92 -11.61 -0.38
C ALA A 54 -4.67 -12.51 -0.20
N SER A 55 -3.68 -12.38 -1.09
CA SER A 55 -2.47 -13.20 -1.07
C SER A 55 -1.69 -13.05 0.25
N LYS A 56 -0.94 -14.10 0.60
CA LYS A 56 -0.08 -14.10 1.79
C LYS A 56 0.98 -12.99 1.71
N GLU A 57 1.65 -12.89 0.57
CA GLU A 57 2.73 -11.95 0.31
C GLU A 57 2.29 -10.48 0.47
N TYR A 58 1.10 -10.13 -0.04
CA TYR A 58 0.56 -8.78 0.12
C TYR A 58 0.23 -8.46 1.58
N ARG A 59 -0.41 -9.39 2.30
CA ARG A 59 -0.77 -9.20 3.71
C ARG A 59 0.46 -9.06 4.61
N GLU A 60 1.53 -9.79 4.33
CA GLU A 60 2.81 -9.65 5.04
C GLU A 60 3.41 -8.25 4.84
N HIS A 61 3.44 -7.75 3.60
CA HIS A 61 3.93 -6.40 3.32
C HIS A 61 3.06 -5.30 3.94
N LEU A 62 1.74 -5.48 3.92
CA LEU A 62 0.83 -4.56 4.58
C LEU A 62 1.09 -4.50 6.08
N GLY A 63 1.27 -5.65 6.75
CA GLY A 63 1.60 -5.70 8.17
C GLY A 63 2.91 -4.98 8.51
N ILE A 64 3.94 -5.14 7.67
CA ILE A 64 5.23 -4.41 7.85
C ILE A 64 5.02 -2.90 7.80
N ILE A 65 4.20 -2.41 6.87
CA ILE A 65 3.92 -0.98 6.72
C ILE A 65 3.10 -0.46 7.91
N GLU A 66 2.08 -1.20 8.32
CA GLU A 66 1.28 -0.87 9.50
C GLU A 66 2.15 -0.78 10.76
N ASP A 67 3.08 -1.72 10.95
CA ASP A 67 3.98 -1.69 12.09
C ASP A 67 4.98 -0.54 11.99
N ALA A 68 5.54 -0.27 10.81
CA ALA A 68 6.43 0.87 10.59
C ALA A 68 5.80 2.22 10.97
N THR A 69 4.51 2.43 10.62
CA THR A 69 3.79 3.65 11.02
C THR A 69 3.66 3.79 12.54
N LYS A 70 3.41 2.70 13.27
CA LYS A 70 3.31 2.71 14.74
C LYS A 70 4.65 3.07 15.38
N TYR A 71 5.75 2.47 14.91
CA TYR A 71 7.09 2.73 15.44
C TYR A 71 7.55 4.18 15.25
N GLU A 72 7.20 4.83 14.14
CA GLU A 72 7.59 6.23 13.90
C GLU A 72 6.86 7.22 14.81
N SER A 73 5.63 6.92 15.27
CA SER A 73 4.88 7.78 16.18
C SER A 73 5.28 7.67 17.65
N GLU A 74 5.97 6.59 18.04
CA GLU A 74 6.45 6.39 19.42
C GLU A 74 7.80 7.07 19.71
N ARG A 75 8.38 7.74 18.70
CA ARG A 75 9.59 8.58 18.80
C ARG A 75 9.24 10.06 18.91
#